data_AF-A0A437SFK8-F1
#
_entry.id   AF-A0A437SFK8-F1
#
_cell.length_a   1.000
_cell.length_b   1.000
_cell.length_c   1.000
_cell.angle_alpha   90.00
_cell.angle_beta   90.00
_cell.angle_gamma   90.00
#
_symmetry.space_group_name_H-M   'P 1'
#
loop_
_entity.id
_entity.type
_entity.pdbx_description
1 polymer ?
#
loop_
_entity_poly.entity_id
_entity_poly.type
_entity_poly.pdbx_seq_one_letter_code
_entity_poly.pdbx_strand_id
1 'polypeptide(L)'
;EWIKAGMLSGCQIRTSNTDNYVSLDDQFIRLYEKGVARSFLGHYRRTDGSVQPTFILGTDEKTSAPAGALFISQAGAGWSGAYASIGISDNIVDGAVQKSVYWELQRIGLSVLYANDYHVFYAGSGRWYFRRGKPGLYQTSLVVEDNSTESDLRLPNVTIRNSRAEGYTGVIQLKSSVTQNGWGAVQGNFMSPSLREYKSNIRDISFSALEKIRNLKIRQFNYKNAVNELYQMREEKDPNDPPLTTQDIKTYYGVIVDEADEDFIDESGKGIHLYSYTSIGIKGLQEVDTTVQEQKVEIANLKSQVASQENRIAQLEELLQQLINKKPEQP
;
A
#
# COMPACT_ATOMS: atom_id res chain seq x y z
N GLU A 1 -3.08 -6.54 72.47
CA GLU A 1 -2.98 -8.02 72.50
C GLU A 1 -2.70 -8.53 71.09
N TRP A 2 -2.03 -9.68 70.95
CA TRP A 2 -1.72 -10.29 69.65
C TRP A 2 -2.67 -11.46 69.40
N ILE A 3 -3.26 -11.55 68.21
CA ILE A 3 -3.96 -12.76 67.78
C ILE A 3 -2.88 -13.77 67.37
N LYS A 4 -2.69 -14.82 68.18
CA LYS A 4 -1.68 -15.85 67.91
C LYS A 4 -2.23 -17.05 67.13
N ALA A 5 -3.51 -17.39 67.32
CA ALA A 5 -4.25 -18.44 66.60
C ALA A 5 -5.77 -18.27 66.83
N GLY A 6 -6.61 -18.63 65.84
CA GLY A 6 -8.08 -18.60 65.96
C GLY A 6 -8.80 -18.39 64.62
N MET A 7 -10.11 -18.71 64.56
CA MET A 7 -10.99 -18.41 63.43
C MET A 7 -11.62 -17.02 63.63
N LEU A 8 -11.49 -16.14 62.64
CA LEU A 8 -12.16 -14.85 62.61
C LEU A 8 -13.39 -14.96 61.70
N SER A 9 -14.54 -14.48 62.15
CA SER A 9 -15.80 -14.49 61.40
C SER A 9 -16.43 -13.12 61.49
N GLY A 10 -16.77 -12.51 60.34
CA GLY A 10 -17.43 -11.20 60.24
C GLY A 10 -16.61 -10.06 60.86
N CYS A 11 -15.30 -10.05 60.64
CA CYS A 11 -14.41 -9.11 61.33
C CYS A 11 -14.01 -7.92 60.45
N GLN A 12 -13.85 -6.76 61.09
CA GLN A 12 -13.27 -5.56 60.49
C GLN A 12 -11.89 -5.32 61.07
N ILE A 13 -10.91 -5.10 60.19
CA ILE A 13 -9.55 -4.75 60.60
C ILE A 13 -9.38 -3.25 60.40
N ARG A 14 -9.08 -2.55 61.50
CA ARG A 14 -8.93 -1.08 61.55
C ARG A 14 -7.58 -0.72 62.17
N THR A 15 -6.93 0.31 61.62
CA THR A 15 -5.70 0.90 62.19
C THR A 15 -5.97 2.25 62.88
N SER A 16 -7.20 2.75 62.80
CA SER A 16 -7.67 3.97 63.46
C SER A 16 -9.19 3.88 63.72
N ASN A 17 -9.73 4.78 64.55
CA ASN A 17 -11.17 4.86 64.83
C ASN A 17 -11.97 5.58 63.72
N THR A 18 -11.46 5.57 62.48
CA THR A 18 -12.15 6.14 61.32
C THR A 18 -13.06 5.11 60.64
N ASP A 19 -13.80 5.56 59.64
CA ASP A 19 -14.67 4.72 58.81
C ASP A 19 -13.92 3.99 57.68
N ASN A 20 -12.59 3.92 57.79
CA ASN A 20 -11.74 3.20 56.84
C ASN A 20 -11.32 1.87 57.46
N TYR A 21 -11.65 0.77 56.78
CA TYR A 21 -11.42 -0.57 57.32
C TYR A 21 -11.29 -1.63 56.22
N VAL A 22 -10.70 -2.75 56.58
CA VAL A 22 -10.76 -3.98 55.78
C VAL A 22 -11.87 -4.85 56.32
N SER A 23 -12.77 -5.30 55.44
CA SER A 23 -13.82 -6.26 55.77
C SER A 23 -13.43 -7.65 55.30
N LEU A 24 -13.60 -8.66 56.15
CA LEU A 24 -13.39 -10.08 55.84
C LEU A 24 -14.69 -10.84 56.10
N ASP A 25 -15.52 -10.97 55.07
CA ASP A 25 -16.88 -11.52 55.16
C ASP A 25 -17.12 -12.55 54.05
N ASP A 26 -17.63 -13.74 54.38
CA ASP A 26 -18.05 -14.77 53.40
C ASP A 26 -17.03 -15.05 52.28
N GLN A 27 -15.74 -15.13 52.64
CA GLN A 27 -14.60 -15.34 51.73
C GLN A 27 -14.25 -14.14 50.85
N PHE A 28 -14.86 -12.99 51.09
CA PHE A 28 -14.58 -11.73 50.40
C PHE A 28 -13.70 -10.84 51.25
N ILE A 29 -12.84 -10.09 50.57
CA ILE A 29 -12.01 -9.05 51.17
C ILE A 29 -12.43 -7.73 50.54
N ARG A 30 -12.80 -6.77 51.37
CA ARG A 30 -13.21 -5.43 50.93
C ARG A 30 -12.37 -4.35 51.59
N LEU A 31 -12.00 -3.33 50.82
CA LEU A 31 -11.43 -2.09 51.37
C LEU A 31 -12.51 -1.02 51.39
N TYR A 32 -12.84 -0.51 52.57
CA TYR A 32 -13.83 0.53 52.74
C TYR A 32 -13.17 1.87 53.05
N GLU A 33 -13.73 2.93 52.46
CA GLU A 33 -13.48 4.31 52.81
C GLU A 33 -14.83 5.01 53.07
N LYS A 34 -15.08 5.44 54.31
CA LYS A 34 -16.32 6.14 54.69
C LYS A 34 -17.59 5.41 54.25
N GLY A 35 -17.62 4.08 54.43
CA GLY A 35 -18.75 3.23 54.05
C GLY A 35 -18.85 2.92 52.55
N VAL A 36 -17.95 3.42 51.71
CA VAL A 36 -17.89 3.10 50.27
C VAL A 36 -16.82 2.04 50.02
N ALA A 37 -17.19 0.95 49.35
CA ALA A 37 -16.22 -0.05 48.91
C ALA A 37 -15.34 0.55 47.80
N ARG A 38 -14.03 0.54 48.01
CA ARG A 38 -13.02 0.99 47.04
C ARG A 38 -12.36 -0.19 46.32
N SER A 39 -12.43 -1.37 46.90
CA SER A 39 -11.90 -2.59 46.34
C SER A 39 -12.66 -3.80 46.85
N PHE A 40 -12.87 -4.78 45.96
CA PHE A 40 -13.42 -6.08 46.26
C PHE A 40 -12.52 -7.18 45.69
N LEU A 41 -12.16 -8.16 46.52
CA LEU A 41 -11.55 -9.42 46.11
C LEU A 41 -12.45 -10.56 46.56
N GLY A 42 -12.90 -11.37 45.60
CA GLY A 42 -13.86 -12.42 45.88
C GLY A 42 -14.28 -13.15 44.63
N HIS A 43 -15.56 -13.52 44.57
CA HIS A 43 -16.16 -14.17 43.42
C HIS A 43 -17.64 -13.82 43.34
N TYR A 44 -18.22 -13.95 42.16
CA TYR A 44 -19.68 -13.94 41.99
C TYR A 44 -20.12 -15.14 41.17
N ARG A 45 -21.42 -15.46 41.25
CA ARG A 45 -22.02 -16.48 40.39
C ARG A 45 -22.67 -15.83 39.17
N ARG A 46 -22.35 -16.39 38.00
CA ARG A 46 -23.03 -16.06 36.75
C ARG A 46 -24.43 -16.68 36.73
N THR A 47 -25.26 -16.24 35.79
CA THR A 47 -26.61 -16.79 35.57
C THR A 47 -26.59 -18.29 35.21
N ASP A 48 -25.50 -18.78 34.63
CA ASP A 48 -25.26 -20.21 34.35
C ASP A 48 -24.80 -21.02 35.59
N GLY A 49 -24.72 -20.40 36.77
CA GLY A 49 -24.30 -21.03 38.02
C GLY A 49 -22.80 -21.15 38.22
N SER A 50 -21.98 -20.82 37.21
CA SER A 50 -20.52 -20.86 37.32
C SER A 50 -20.00 -19.80 38.28
N VAL A 51 -18.96 -20.17 39.04
CA VAL A 51 -18.24 -19.27 39.94
C VAL A 51 -17.18 -18.53 39.14
N GLN A 52 -17.18 -17.20 39.25
CA GLN A 52 -16.24 -16.31 38.59
C GLN A 52 -15.43 -15.55 39.64
N PRO A 53 -14.22 -16.02 39.99
CA PRO A 53 -13.28 -15.25 40.77
C PRO A 53 -13.02 -13.88 40.14
N THR A 54 -13.00 -12.84 40.97
CA THR A 54 -12.86 -11.47 40.50
C THR A 54 -12.12 -10.58 41.49
N PHE A 55 -11.45 -9.59 40.94
CA PHE A 55 -10.89 -8.46 41.66
C PHE A 55 -11.40 -7.18 41.00
N ILE A 56 -11.97 -6.30 41.82
CA ILE A 56 -12.61 -5.07 41.37
C ILE A 56 -11.98 -3.89 42.13
N LEU A 57 -11.62 -2.84 41.41
CA LEU A 57 -11.23 -1.55 41.99
C LEU A 57 -12.22 -0.45 41.61
N GLY A 58 -12.53 0.39 42.58
CA GLY A 58 -13.46 1.53 42.46
C GLY A 58 -14.86 1.24 42.98
N THR A 59 -15.17 0.01 43.39
CA THR A 59 -16.51 -0.40 43.85
C THR A 59 -16.49 -1.80 44.52
N ASP A 60 -17.68 -2.31 44.87
CA ASP A 60 -17.94 -3.62 45.43
C ASP A 60 -18.33 -4.68 44.36
N GLU A 61 -18.94 -5.77 44.78
CA GLU A 61 -19.48 -6.84 43.96
C GLU A 61 -20.55 -6.38 42.94
N LYS A 62 -20.88 -7.32 42.06
CA LYS A 62 -21.73 -7.24 40.85
C LYS A 62 -22.96 -6.33 40.88
N THR A 63 -23.60 -6.06 42.00
CA THR A 63 -24.77 -5.16 42.08
C THR A 63 -24.41 -3.69 41.98
N SER A 64 -23.14 -3.36 42.20
CA SER A 64 -22.66 -1.99 42.33
C SER A 64 -21.48 -1.65 41.42
N ALA A 65 -21.03 -2.57 40.55
CA ALA A 65 -19.92 -2.32 39.62
C ALA A 65 -20.32 -1.25 38.58
N PRO A 66 -19.99 0.05 38.80
CA PRO A 66 -20.44 1.13 37.95
C PRO A 66 -19.65 1.10 36.65
N ALA A 67 -20.09 1.87 35.68
CA ALA A 67 -19.22 2.27 34.56
C ALA A 67 -17.89 2.83 35.12
N GLY A 68 -16.77 2.37 34.60
CA GLY A 68 -15.45 2.90 34.95
C GLY A 68 -14.65 2.13 36.01
N ALA A 69 -15.18 1.07 36.62
CA ALA A 69 -14.41 0.26 37.56
C ALA A 69 -13.39 -0.64 36.85
N LEU A 70 -12.19 -0.80 37.43
CA LEU A 70 -11.26 -1.82 36.95
C LEU A 70 -11.78 -3.18 37.39
N PHE A 71 -11.89 -4.09 36.43
CA PHE A 71 -12.46 -5.40 36.61
C PHE A 71 -11.52 -6.47 36.07
N ILE A 72 -11.08 -7.35 36.96
CA ILE A 72 -10.30 -8.54 36.65
C ILE A 72 -11.15 -9.76 36.97
N SER A 73 -11.20 -10.73 36.07
CA SER A 73 -11.94 -11.96 36.31
C SER A 73 -11.33 -13.16 35.60
N GLN A 74 -11.64 -14.34 36.11
CA GLN A 74 -11.27 -15.62 35.52
C GLN A 74 -12.49 -16.53 35.50
N ALA A 75 -12.65 -17.33 34.45
CA ALA A 75 -13.73 -18.30 34.35
C ALA A 75 -13.26 -19.62 33.71
N GLY A 76 -13.90 -20.72 34.11
CA GLY A 76 -13.67 -22.05 33.53
C GLY A 76 -12.30 -22.65 33.86
N ALA A 77 -11.72 -22.35 35.05
CA ALA A 77 -10.44 -22.94 35.44
C ALA A 77 -10.45 -24.47 35.31
N GLY A 78 -9.43 -25.04 34.66
CA GLY A 78 -9.35 -26.47 34.38
C GLY A 78 -10.03 -26.94 33.09
N TRP A 79 -10.74 -26.07 32.37
CA TRP A 79 -11.46 -26.40 31.13
C TRP A 79 -10.71 -25.90 29.90
N SER A 80 -10.97 -26.50 28.73
CA SER A 80 -10.34 -26.08 27.47
C SER A 80 -10.67 -24.62 27.11
N GLY A 81 -11.90 -24.19 27.40
CA GLY A 81 -12.39 -22.82 27.20
C GLY A 81 -12.11 -21.86 28.37
N ALA A 82 -11.14 -22.18 29.25
CA ALA A 82 -10.79 -21.26 30.34
C ALA A 82 -10.31 -19.91 29.78
N TYR A 83 -10.74 -18.82 30.40
CA TYR A 83 -10.30 -17.48 30.05
C TYR A 83 -10.14 -16.60 31.29
N ALA A 84 -9.33 -15.55 31.14
CA ALA A 84 -9.20 -14.47 32.08
C ALA A 84 -9.30 -13.13 31.33
N SER A 85 -9.77 -12.09 32.01
CA SER A 85 -9.81 -10.75 31.43
C SER A 85 -9.50 -9.69 32.48
N ILE A 86 -8.89 -8.60 32.02
CA ILE A 86 -8.68 -7.35 32.76
C ILE A 86 -9.21 -6.21 31.91
N GLY A 87 -10.00 -5.32 32.48
CA GLY A 87 -10.55 -4.19 31.72
C GLY A 87 -11.37 -3.24 32.57
N ILE A 88 -12.03 -2.28 31.92
CA ILE A 88 -12.90 -1.29 32.54
C ILE A 88 -14.36 -1.71 32.33
N SER A 89 -15.15 -1.77 33.40
CA SER A 89 -16.58 -2.07 33.32
C SER A 89 -17.36 -0.95 32.65
N ASP A 90 -18.44 -1.31 31.97
CA ASP A 90 -19.37 -0.37 31.35
C ASP A 90 -20.73 -0.43 32.07
N ASN A 91 -21.37 -1.59 32.05
CA ASN A 91 -22.64 -1.83 32.74
C ASN A 91 -22.76 -3.30 33.15
N ILE A 92 -23.90 -3.65 33.76
CA ILE A 92 -24.28 -5.03 34.06
C ILE A 92 -25.51 -5.38 33.24
N VAL A 93 -25.43 -6.44 32.46
CA VAL A 93 -26.52 -6.97 31.63
C VAL A 93 -26.70 -8.44 31.96
N ASP A 94 -27.93 -8.86 32.30
CA ASP A 94 -28.28 -10.24 32.68
C ASP A 94 -27.36 -10.83 33.76
N GLY A 95 -26.93 -9.97 34.69
CA GLY A 95 -26.00 -10.38 35.72
C GLY A 95 -24.63 -10.79 35.18
N ALA A 96 -24.16 -10.19 34.10
CA ALA A 96 -22.76 -10.24 33.68
C ALA A 96 -22.22 -8.81 33.56
N VAL A 97 -21.01 -8.59 34.05
CA VAL A 97 -20.32 -7.30 33.90
C VAL A 97 -19.83 -7.19 32.47
N GLN A 98 -20.35 -6.20 31.73
CA GLN A 98 -19.85 -5.80 30.43
C GLN A 98 -18.68 -4.85 30.61
N LYS A 99 -17.79 -4.80 29.61
CA LYS A 99 -16.57 -3.99 29.66
C LYS A 99 -16.49 -3.09 28.43
N SER A 100 -16.10 -1.83 28.64
CA SER A 100 -15.91 -0.87 27.56
C SER A 100 -14.56 -1.03 26.86
N VAL A 101 -13.53 -1.43 27.62
CA VAL A 101 -12.18 -1.75 27.12
C VAL A 101 -11.61 -2.88 27.95
N TYR A 102 -11.06 -3.91 27.32
CA TYR A 102 -10.44 -5.02 28.05
C TYR A 102 -9.39 -5.77 27.24
N TRP A 103 -8.53 -6.47 27.96
CA TRP A 103 -7.68 -7.53 27.46
C TRP A 103 -8.22 -8.86 27.95
N GLU A 104 -8.52 -9.76 27.02
CA GLU A 104 -8.92 -11.13 27.29
C GLU A 104 -7.83 -12.11 26.86
N LEU A 105 -7.63 -13.10 27.71
CA LEU A 105 -6.60 -14.13 27.62
C LEU A 105 -7.29 -15.49 27.71
N GLN A 106 -7.30 -16.23 26.61
CA GLN A 106 -7.94 -17.54 26.54
C GLN A 106 -6.90 -18.66 26.49
N ARG A 107 -7.18 -19.76 27.18
CA ARG A 107 -6.31 -20.95 27.24
C ARG A 107 -6.06 -21.59 25.87
N ILE A 108 -6.95 -21.37 24.91
CA ILE A 108 -6.83 -21.88 23.53
C ILE A 108 -5.74 -21.17 22.71
N GLY A 109 -4.98 -20.24 23.31
CA GLY A 109 -3.93 -19.49 22.62
C GLY A 109 -4.41 -18.19 21.97
N LEU A 110 -5.59 -17.70 22.35
CA LEU A 110 -6.16 -16.45 21.85
C LEU A 110 -5.95 -15.32 22.88
N SER A 111 -5.51 -14.17 22.40
CA SER A 111 -5.42 -12.93 23.15
C SER A 111 -6.19 -11.85 22.40
N VAL A 112 -7.19 -11.25 23.05
CA VAL A 112 -8.06 -10.23 22.44
C VAL A 112 -7.84 -8.91 23.17
N LEU A 113 -7.41 -7.88 22.44
CA LEU A 113 -7.52 -6.49 22.88
C LEU A 113 -8.83 -5.94 22.32
N TYR A 114 -9.71 -5.47 23.18
CA TYR A 114 -11.03 -4.97 22.80
C TYR A 114 -11.22 -3.55 23.34
N ALA A 115 -11.79 -2.68 22.51
CA ALA A 115 -12.26 -1.34 22.87
C ALA A 115 -13.55 -1.04 22.10
N ASN A 116 -14.53 -0.42 22.76
CA ASN A 116 -15.79 -0.01 22.13
C ASN A 116 -15.61 1.03 21.01
N ASP A 117 -14.49 1.76 21.00
CA ASP A 117 -14.22 2.84 20.04
C ASP A 117 -12.95 2.52 19.23
N TYR A 118 -11.77 2.99 19.65
CA TYR A 118 -10.50 2.72 18.97
C TYR A 118 -9.37 2.33 19.92
N HIS A 119 -8.36 1.66 19.38
CA HIS A 119 -7.08 1.45 20.04
C HIS A 119 -6.08 2.51 19.60
N VAL A 120 -5.38 3.12 20.55
CA VAL A 120 -4.21 3.95 20.28
C VAL A 120 -2.98 3.18 20.74
N PHE A 121 -2.03 3.01 19.83
CA PHE A 121 -0.75 2.41 20.16
C PHE A 121 0.38 3.38 19.81
N TYR A 122 1.26 3.64 20.78
CA TYR A 122 2.45 4.48 20.60
C TYR A 122 3.71 3.62 20.63
N ALA A 123 4.60 3.83 19.65
CA ALA A 123 5.90 3.20 19.60
C ALA A 123 6.97 4.27 19.40
N GLY A 124 7.83 4.48 20.41
CA GLY A 124 8.90 5.48 20.33
C GLY A 124 9.91 5.21 19.22
N SER A 125 10.03 3.96 18.77
CA SER A 125 10.86 3.57 17.62
C SER A 125 10.20 3.85 16.27
N GLY A 126 8.89 4.17 16.24
CA GLY A 126 8.09 4.27 15.03
C GLY A 126 7.80 2.93 14.34
N ARG A 127 8.10 1.79 14.96
CA ARG A 127 8.00 0.46 14.31
C ARG A 127 6.99 -0.47 14.99
N TRP A 128 6.12 -1.05 14.18
CA TRP A 128 5.11 -2.04 14.58
C TRP A 128 5.35 -3.34 13.83
N TYR A 129 5.56 -4.44 14.55
CA TYR A 129 5.86 -5.73 13.95
C TYR A 129 4.71 -6.72 14.09
N PHE A 130 4.23 -7.23 12.96
CA PHE A 130 3.30 -8.36 12.90
C PHE A 130 4.08 -9.57 12.38
N ARG A 131 4.51 -10.43 13.32
CA ARG A 131 5.46 -11.52 13.03
C ARG A 131 4.80 -12.88 13.11
N ARG A 132 5.25 -13.80 12.25
CA ARG A 132 5.02 -15.24 12.43
C ARG A 132 6.18 -15.84 13.21
N GLY A 133 6.01 -16.07 14.52
CA GLY A 133 6.97 -16.82 15.36
C GLY A 133 8.05 -15.97 16.07
N LYS A 134 9.20 -16.59 16.39
CA LYS A 134 10.34 -15.95 17.08
C LYS A 134 11.34 -15.30 16.10
N PRO A 135 12.09 -14.26 16.53
CA PRO A 135 13.12 -13.57 15.73
C PRO A 135 14.09 -14.53 15.03
N GLY A 136 14.36 -14.34 13.72
CA GLY A 136 15.32 -15.15 12.95
C GLY A 136 15.49 -14.75 11.49
N LEU A 137 16.48 -15.33 10.80
CA LEU A 137 16.94 -14.97 9.44
C LEU A 137 15.94 -15.17 8.29
N TYR A 138 14.80 -15.82 8.53
CA TYR A 138 13.75 -16.06 7.52
C TYR A 138 12.35 -15.69 8.02
N GLN A 139 12.29 -14.77 8.98
CA GLN A 139 11.01 -14.35 9.53
C GLN A 139 10.31 -13.38 8.59
N THR A 140 9.19 -13.83 8.02
CA THR A 140 8.27 -12.92 7.35
C THR A 140 7.55 -12.09 8.40
N SER A 141 7.67 -10.77 8.25
CA SER A 141 6.94 -9.81 9.07
C SER A 141 6.24 -8.83 8.15
N LEU A 142 4.99 -8.52 8.47
CA LEU A 142 4.38 -7.28 8.02
C LEU A 142 4.79 -6.21 9.04
N VAL A 143 5.35 -5.10 8.56
CA VAL A 143 5.85 -4.04 9.44
C VAL A 143 5.34 -2.69 8.99
N VAL A 144 4.85 -1.90 9.95
CA VAL A 144 4.60 -0.47 9.75
C VAL A 144 5.77 0.27 10.39
N GLU A 145 6.48 1.07 9.61
CA GLU A 145 7.68 1.78 10.05
C GLU A 145 7.56 3.27 9.69
N ASP A 146 7.76 4.14 10.66
CA ASP A 146 7.90 5.59 10.47
C ASP A 146 9.24 6.04 11.04
N ASN A 147 10.06 6.70 10.23
CA ASN A 147 11.36 7.24 10.65
C ASN A 147 11.44 8.77 10.56
N SER A 148 10.30 9.46 10.61
CA SER A 148 10.12 10.92 10.43
C SER A 148 10.34 11.44 9.01
N THR A 149 11.06 10.71 8.15
CA THR A 149 11.22 11.04 6.72
C THR A 149 10.30 10.19 5.86
N GLU A 150 10.19 8.90 6.20
CA GLU A 150 9.57 7.87 5.40
C GLU A 150 8.57 7.11 6.26
N SER A 151 7.41 6.84 5.67
CA SER A 151 6.39 5.96 6.23
C SER A 151 6.26 4.75 5.32
N ASP A 152 6.62 3.59 5.85
CA ASP A 152 6.73 2.33 5.13
C ASP A 152 5.71 1.32 5.62
N LEU A 153 5.03 0.69 4.66
CA LEU A 153 4.42 -0.62 4.84
C LEU A 153 5.35 -1.66 4.22
N ARG A 154 6.11 -2.35 5.08
CA ARG A 154 7.09 -3.34 4.67
C ARG A 154 6.46 -4.73 4.65
N LEU A 155 6.34 -5.27 3.45
CA LEU A 155 6.10 -6.69 3.18
C LEU A 155 7.44 -7.43 3.18
N PRO A 156 7.46 -8.78 3.15
CA PRO A 156 8.70 -9.54 3.24
C PRO A 156 9.79 -9.14 2.23
N ASN A 157 9.41 -8.85 0.98
CA ASN A 157 10.34 -8.56 -0.11
C ASN A 157 10.08 -7.21 -0.81
N VAL A 158 8.95 -6.55 -0.49
CA VAL A 158 8.52 -5.31 -1.12
C VAL A 158 8.10 -4.32 -0.05
N THR A 159 8.40 -3.05 -0.23
CA THR A 159 7.99 -1.96 0.65
C THR A 159 7.15 -0.98 -0.14
N ILE A 160 5.98 -0.66 0.38
CA ILE A 160 5.19 0.48 -0.09
C ILE A 160 5.61 1.66 0.79
N ARG A 161 6.13 2.72 0.17
CA ARG A 161 6.70 3.87 0.88
C ARG A 161 6.01 5.15 0.47
N ASN A 162 5.72 5.99 1.45
CA ASN A 162 5.50 7.41 1.27
C ASN A 162 6.66 8.17 1.93
N SER A 163 7.19 9.19 1.25
CA SER A 163 8.39 9.88 1.72
C SER A 163 8.21 11.39 1.68
N ARG A 164 8.74 12.07 2.68
CA ARG A 164 8.90 13.53 2.74
C ARG A 164 10.25 13.99 2.19
N ALA A 165 11.10 13.06 1.76
CA ALA A 165 12.36 13.41 1.11
C ALA A 165 12.10 14.23 -0.17
N GLU A 166 13.01 15.17 -0.45
CA GLU A 166 12.95 15.97 -1.66
C GLU A 166 12.92 15.08 -2.91
N GLY A 167 12.03 15.38 -3.85
CA GLY A 167 11.83 14.57 -5.06
C GLY A 167 10.90 13.36 -4.90
N TYR A 168 10.55 12.97 -3.67
CA TYR A 168 9.63 11.83 -3.41
C TYR A 168 8.36 12.22 -2.64
N THR A 169 8.19 13.51 -2.33
CA THR A 169 6.96 14.01 -1.72
C THR A 169 5.78 13.92 -2.69
N GLY A 170 4.65 13.41 -2.21
CA GLY A 170 3.42 13.28 -3.01
C GLY A 170 3.35 12.05 -3.90
N VAL A 171 4.37 11.19 -3.92
CA VAL A 171 4.36 9.93 -4.67
C VAL A 171 4.33 8.71 -3.75
N ILE A 172 3.74 7.62 -4.26
CA ILE A 172 3.86 6.29 -3.65
C ILE A 172 5.01 5.58 -4.35
N GLN A 173 5.97 5.11 -3.56
CA GLN A 173 7.09 4.33 -4.06
C GLN A 173 6.84 2.84 -3.77
N LEU A 174 7.20 2.00 -4.73
CA LEU A 174 7.28 0.56 -4.54
C LEU A 174 8.73 0.16 -4.61
N LYS A 175 9.28 -0.28 -3.48
CA LYS A 175 10.69 -0.64 -3.34
C LYS A 175 10.83 -2.13 -3.13
N SER A 176 11.93 -2.71 -3.59
CA SER A 176 12.26 -4.12 -3.37
C SER A 176 13.72 -4.23 -2.99
N SER A 177 14.01 -4.95 -1.90
CA SER A 177 15.38 -5.29 -1.51
C SER A 177 15.93 -6.50 -2.27
N VAL A 178 15.10 -7.16 -3.07
CA VAL A 178 15.48 -8.34 -3.86
C VAL A 178 15.94 -7.95 -5.26
N THR A 179 15.40 -6.86 -5.81
CA THR A 179 15.81 -6.36 -7.12
C THR A 179 17.04 -5.48 -7.00
N GLN A 180 18.02 -5.69 -7.88
CA GLN A 180 19.22 -4.85 -8.02
C GLN A 180 18.91 -3.35 -8.09
N ASN A 181 17.84 -2.99 -8.80
CA ASN A 181 17.46 -1.59 -8.98
C ASN A 181 16.63 -1.01 -7.82
N GLY A 182 16.43 -1.72 -6.70
CA GLY A 182 15.70 -1.22 -5.54
C GLY A 182 14.20 -0.94 -5.75
N TRP A 183 13.65 -1.16 -6.95
CA TRP A 183 12.26 -0.89 -7.32
C TRP A 183 11.44 -2.17 -7.37
N GLY A 184 10.26 -2.15 -6.75
CA GLY A 184 9.28 -3.22 -6.84
C GLY A 184 8.53 -3.21 -8.16
N ALA A 185 8.07 -4.37 -8.60
CA ALA A 185 7.13 -4.51 -9.70
C ALA A 185 5.70 -4.68 -9.18
N VAL A 186 4.72 -4.20 -9.95
CA VAL A 186 3.30 -4.45 -9.72
C VAL A 186 2.78 -5.32 -10.84
N GLN A 187 2.16 -6.43 -10.47
CA GLN A 187 1.36 -7.22 -11.40
C GLN A 187 -0.11 -6.93 -11.10
N GLY A 188 -0.79 -6.27 -12.04
CA GLY A 188 -2.20 -5.90 -11.89
C GLY A 188 -2.77 -5.23 -13.14
N ASN A 189 -4.09 -5.04 -13.14
CA ASN A 189 -4.77 -4.32 -14.21
C ASN A 189 -4.70 -2.82 -13.94
N PHE A 190 -4.01 -2.08 -14.82
CA PHE A 190 -3.99 -0.63 -14.79
C PHE A 190 -5.12 -0.08 -15.65
N MET A 191 -6.18 0.41 -15.01
CA MET A 191 -7.29 1.09 -15.66
C MET A 191 -7.19 2.60 -15.44
N SER A 192 -7.36 3.38 -16.50
CA SER A 192 -7.54 4.83 -16.42
C SER A 192 -9.03 5.15 -16.63
N PRO A 193 -9.80 5.48 -15.56
CA PRO A 193 -11.20 5.87 -15.71
C PRO A 193 -11.32 7.08 -16.66
N SER A 194 -12.20 6.99 -17.65
CA SER A 194 -12.33 8.00 -18.70
C SER A 194 -13.78 8.19 -19.16
N LEU A 195 -14.68 8.42 -18.20
CA LEU A 195 -16.09 8.73 -18.47
C LEU A 195 -16.26 10.23 -18.76
N ARG A 196 -17.26 10.57 -19.58
CA ARG A 196 -17.58 11.97 -19.94
C ARG A 196 -17.95 12.79 -18.71
N GLU A 197 -18.57 12.19 -17.69
CA GLU A 197 -18.90 12.87 -16.43
C GLU A 197 -17.67 13.35 -15.65
N TYR A 198 -16.50 12.76 -15.86
CA TYR A 198 -15.24 13.16 -15.22
C TYR A 198 -14.51 14.28 -15.97
N LYS A 199 -14.97 14.66 -17.17
CA LYS A 199 -14.23 15.52 -18.10
C LYS A 199 -15.13 16.64 -18.64
N SER A 200 -14.66 17.89 -18.56
CA SER A 200 -15.29 19.05 -19.20
C SER A 200 -14.41 19.61 -20.33
N ASN A 201 -14.94 20.54 -21.14
CA ASN A 201 -14.22 21.18 -22.24
C ASN A 201 -13.59 20.20 -23.25
N ILE A 202 -14.30 19.12 -23.58
CA ILE A 202 -13.85 18.10 -24.54
C ILE A 202 -13.91 18.69 -25.95
N ARG A 203 -12.76 18.77 -26.62
CA ARG A 203 -12.55 19.33 -27.96
C ARG A 203 -11.57 18.48 -28.76
N ASP A 204 -11.53 18.68 -30.06
CA ASP A 204 -10.51 18.08 -30.92
C ASP A 204 -9.13 18.64 -30.60
N ILE A 205 -8.09 17.84 -30.87
CA ILE A 205 -6.69 18.23 -30.70
C ILE A 205 -6.34 19.27 -31.78
N SER A 206 -5.87 20.44 -31.36
CA SER A 206 -5.61 21.59 -32.24
C SER A 206 -4.19 21.64 -32.82
N PHE A 207 -3.31 20.73 -32.42
CA PHE A 207 -1.93 20.61 -32.92
C PHE A 207 -1.75 19.30 -33.72
N SER A 208 -0.68 19.19 -34.51
CA SER A 208 -0.32 17.91 -35.14
C SER A 208 0.31 16.98 -34.11
N ALA A 209 -0.38 15.89 -33.79
CA ALA A 209 0.17 14.86 -32.93
C ALA A 209 1.36 14.16 -33.60
N LEU A 210 1.33 14.00 -34.93
CA LEU A 210 2.43 13.43 -35.69
C LEU A 210 3.71 14.27 -35.58
N GLU A 211 3.60 15.60 -35.62
CA GLU A 211 4.75 16.48 -35.42
C GLU A 211 5.31 16.36 -34.00
N LYS A 212 4.44 16.37 -32.98
CA LYS A 212 4.83 16.18 -31.57
C LYS A 212 5.60 14.88 -31.37
N ILE A 213 5.10 13.75 -31.90
CA ILE A 213 5.80 12.46 -31.75
C ILE A 213 7.09 12.38 -32.57
N ARG A 214 7.19 13.08 -33.71
CA ARG A 214 8.43 13.15 -34.51
C ARG A 214 9.53 13.93 -33.78
N ASN A 215 9.14 14.91 -32.98
CA ASN A 215 10.06 15.74 -32.21
C ASN A 215 10.50 15.09 -30.88
N LEU A 216 9.84 14.01 -30.44
CA LEU A 216 10.25 13.27 -29.25
C LEU A 216 11.64 12.62 -29.43
N LYS A 217 12.53 12.88 -28.47
CA LYS A 217 13.86 12.26 -28.42
C LYS A 217 13.83 11.00 -27.56
N ILE A 218 13.88 9.84 -28.21
CA ILE A 218 14.06 8.57 -27.52
C ILE A 218 15.54 8.41 -27.15
N ARG A 219 15.82 8.23 -25.87
CA ARG A 219 17.17 8.03 -25.32
C ARG A 219 17.33 6.61 -24.78
N GLN A 220 18.56 6.10 -24.88
CA GLN A 220 18.99 4.95 -24.11
C GLN A 220 19.64 5.44 -22.80
N PHE A 221 19.38 4.76 -21.70
CA PHE A 221 19.94 5.14 -20.39
C PHE A 221 20.06 3.94 -19.44
N ASN A 222 20.85 4.13 -18.38
CA ASN A 222 20.92 3.24 -17.22
C ASN A 222 20.48 4.03 -15.98
N TYR A 223 19.85 3.37 -15.00
CA TYR A 223 19.56 4.03 -13.73
C TYR A 223 20.84 4.26 -12.92
N LYS A 224 20.88 5.37 -12.17
CA LYS A 224 22.06 5.75 -11.36
C LYS A 224 22.48 4.65 -10.39
N ASN A 225 21.54 3.93 -9.78
CA ASN A 225 21.84 2.82 -8.89
C ASN A 225 22.47 1.62 -9.59
N ALA A 226 22.00 1.24 -10.79
CA ALA A 226 22.64 0.19 -11.59
C ALA A 226 24.07 0.57 -12.00
N VAL A 227 24.32 1.85 -12.27
CA VAL A 227 25.68 2.36 -12.53
C VAL A 227 26.56 2.29 -11.27
N ASN A 228 26.01 2.59 -10.10
CA ASN A 228 26.72 2.44 -8.83
C ASN A 228 27.06 0.98 -8.51
N GLU A 229 26.13 0.06 -8.78
CA GLU A 229 26.37 -1.39 -8.65
C GLU A 229 27.47 -1.85 -9.61
N LEU A 230 27.49 -1.37 -10.85
CA LEU A 230 28.58 -1.64 -11.79
C LEU A 230 29.94 -1.19 -11.25
N TYR A 231 30.02 -0.07 -10.54
CA TYR A 231 31.28 0.34 -9.90
C TYR A 231 31.71 -0.62 -8.80
N GLN A 232 30.78 -1.09 -7.95
CA GLN A 232 31.09 -2.09 -6.92
C GLN A 232 31.54 -3.41 -7.55
N MET A 233 30.84 -3.88 -8.58
CA MET A 233 31.23 -5.09 -9.32
C MET A 233 32.62 -4.97 -9.92
N ARG A 234 33.05 -3.77 -10.34
CA ARG A 234 34.41 -3.54 -10.86
C ARG A 234 35.47 -3.58 -9.77
N GLU A 235 35.15 -3.11 -8.56
CA GLU A 235 36.07 -3.14 -7.41
C GLU A 235 36.29 -4.56 -6.89
N GLU A 236 35.26 -5.40 -6.91
CA GLU A 236 35.31 -6.78 -6.42
C GLU A 236 35.87 -7.78 -7.46
N LYS A 237 36.03 -7.34 -8.71
CA LYS A 237 36.45 -8.20 -9.82
C LYS A 237 37.94 -8.50 -9.80
N ASP A 238 38.32 -9.71 -10.21
CA ASP A 238 39.72 -10.07 -10.38
C ASP A 238 40.38 -9.21 -11.47
N PRO A 239 41.58 -8.65 -11.24
CA PRO A 239 42.28 -7.83 -12.23
C PRO A 239 42.58 -8.51 -13.57
N ASN A 240 42.57 -9.85 -13.63
CA ASN A 240 42.83 -10.61 -14.85
C ASN A 240 41.59 -10.83 -15.71
N ASP A 241 40.38 -10.56 -15.18
CA ASP A 241 39.15 -10.71 -15.94
C ASP A 241 38.90 -9.48 -16.85
N PRO A 242 38.17 -9.64 -17.97
CA PRO A 242 37.84 -8.53 -18.87
C PRO A 242 37.12 -7.38 -18.14
N PRO A 243 37.33 -6.11 -18.50
CA PRO A 243 36.70 -4.99 -17.79
C PRO A 243 35.17 -5.03 -17.94
N LEU A 244 34.44 -4.82 -16.83
CA LEU A 244 32.99 -4.65 -16.88
C LEU A 244 32.64 -3.29 -17.50
N THR A 245 31.63 -3.27 -18.36
CA THR A 245 31.14 -2.12 -19.09
C THR A 245 29.66 -1.87 -18.81
N THR A 246 29.10 -0.81 -19.37
CA THR A 246 27.65 -0.56 -19.27
C THR A 246 26.80 -1.61 -19.99
N GLN A 247 27.42 -2.49 -20.80
CA GLN A 247 26.73 -3.64 -21.40
C GLN A 247 26.41 -4.73 -20.37
N ASP A 248 27.12 -4.74 -19.23
CA ASP A 248 26.92 -5.70 -18.14
C ASP A 248 25.79 -5.30 -17.18
N ILE A 249 25.15 -4.15 -17.41
CA ILE A 249 23.97 -3.68 -16.68
C ILE A 249 22.78 -3.45 -17.60
N LYS A 250 21.58 -3.47 -17.03
CA LYS A 250 20.35 -3.30 -17.80
C LYS A 250 20.29 -1.91 -18.46
N THR A 251 20.15 -1.89 -19.78
CA THR A 251 19.83 -0.69 -20.56
C THR A 251 18.32 -0.53 -20.70
N TYR A 252 17.88 0.72 -20.55
CA TYR A 252 16.50 1.16 -20.70
C TYR A 252 16.38 2.16 -21.85
N TYR A 253 15.16 2.29 -22.38
CA TYR A 253 14.84 3.22 -23.46
C TYR A 253 13.60 4.02 -23.08
N GLY A 254 13.60 5.32 -23.36
CA GLY A 254 12.48 6.19 -23.03
C GLY A 254 12.76 7.64 -23.36
N VAL A 255 11.91 8.52 -22.84
CA VAL A 255 12.01 9.97 -23.00
C VAL A 255 12.52 10.58 -21.70
N ILE A 256 13.30 11.66 -21.82
CA ILE A 256 13.76 12.46 -20.68
C ILE A 256 12.83 13.68 -20.56
N VAL A 257 12.31 13.93 -19.36
CA VAL A 257 11.33 15.00 -19.10
C VAL A 257 11.86 16.37 -19.57
N ASP A 258 13.13 16.69 -19.29
CA ASP A 258 13.78 17.94 -19.69
C ASP A 258 13.87 18.16 -21.21
N GLU A 259 13.68 17.10 -22.00
CA GLU A 259 13.73 17.12 -23.46
C GLU A 259 12.35 16.94 -24.11
N ALA A 260 11.29 16.77 -23.32
CA ALA A 260 9.94 16.50 -23.79
C ALA A 260 9.11 17.79 -23.92
N ASP A 261 8.11 17.74 -24.80
CA ASP A 261 7.09 18.78 -24.90
C ASP A 261 6.15 18.74 -23.68
N GLU A 262 5.69 19.90 -23.22
CA GLU A 262 4.84 20.04 -22.02
C GLU A 262 3.57 19.19 -22.07
N ASP A 263 3.02 18.92 -23.26
CA ASP A 263 1.83 18.07 -23.45
C ASP A 263 2.05 16.62 -22.99
N PHE A 264 3.30 16.17 -22.88
CA PHE A 264 3.69 14.84 -22.41
C PHE A 264 4.08 14.78 -20.94
N ILE A 265 4.28 15.93 -20.29
CA ILE A 265 4.82 16.02 -18.94
C ILE A 265 3.65 16.04 -17.95
N ASP A 266 3.85 15.45 -16.77
CA ASP A 266 2.88 15.52 -15.68
C ASP A 266 2.83 16.92 -15.05
N GLU A 267 1.78 17.18 -14.25
CA GLU A 267 1.60 18.48 -13.60
C GLU A 267 2.76 18.87 -12.67
N SER A 268 3.48 17.87 -12.13
CA SER A 268 4.62 18.13 -11.26
C SER A 268 5.90 18.53 -12.01
N GLY A 269 5.93 18.36 -13.33
CA GLY A 269 7.12 18.61 -14.14
C GLY A 269 8.24 17.59 -13.95
N LYS A 270 7.96 16.43 -13.34
CA LYS A 270 8.97 15.43 -12.95
C LYS A 270 8.77 14.06 -13.59
N GLY A 271 7.68 13.86 -14.30
CA GLY A 271 7.34 12.60 -14.95
C GLY A 271 6.70 12.79 -16.32
N ILE A 272 6.72 11.72 -17.12
CA ILE A 272 5.93 11.65 -18.35
C ILE A 272 4.52 11.19 -17.98
N HIS A 273 3.50 11.95 -18.37
CA HIS A 273 2.11 11.59 -18.17
C HIS A 273 1.70 10.49 -19.16
N LEU A 274 1.75 9.23 -18.70
CA LEU A 274 1.57 8.05 -19.55
C LEU A 274 0.26 8.08 -20.35
N TYR A 275 -0.83 8.55 -19.76
CA TYR A 275 -2.12 8.61 -20.46
C TYR A 275 -2.11 9.59 -21.63
N SER A 276 -1.51 10.78 -21.47
CA SER A 276 -1.32 11.74 -22.57
C SER A 276 -0.34 11.19 -23.61
N TYR A 277 0.78 10.63 -23.15
CA TYR A 277 1.81 10.03 -24.00
C TYR A 277 1.25 8.96 -24.95
N THR A 278 0.46 8.02 -24.43
CA THR A 278 -0.19 7.00 -25.25
C THR A 278 -1.28 7.58 -26.16
N SER A 279 -2.10 8.51 -25.65
CA SER A 279 -3.22 9.08 -26.42
C SER A 279 -2.75 9.92 -27.61
N ILE A 280 -1.72 10.76 -27.42
CA ILE A 280 -1.10 11.54 -28.50
C ILE A 280 -0.44 10.59 -29.51
N GLY A 281 0.20 9.51 -29.06
CA GLY A 281 0.73 8.47 -29.94
C GLY A 281 -0.34 7.85 -30.84
N ILE A 282 -1.52 7.53 -30.28
CA ILE A 282 -2.67 7.04 -31.05
C ILE A 282 -3.16 8.07 -32.07
N LYS A 283 -3.27 9.35 -31.68
CA LYS A 283 -3.67 10.43 -32.60
C LYS A 283 -2.66 10.61 -33.74
N GLY A 284 -1.36 10.57 -33.45
CA GLY A 284 -0.32 10.63 -34.47
C GLY A 284 -0.42 9.49 -35.47
N LEU A 285 -0.77 8.28 -35.02
CA LEU A 285 -1.02 7.15 -35.91
C LEU A 285 -2.24 7.38 -36.82
N GLN A 286 -3.31 8.01 -36.32
CA GLN A 286 -4.48 8.39 -37.13
C GLN A 286 -4.12 9.42 -38.21
N GLU A 287 -3.26 10.39 -37.90
CA GLU A 287 -2.76 11.38 -38.87
C GLU A 287 -1.91 10.71 -39.98
N VAL A 288 -1.08 9.73 -39.61
CA VAL A 288 -0.31 8.93 -40.57
C VAL A 288 -1.22 8.13 -41.48
N ASP A 289 -2.23 7.42 -40.94
CA ASP A 289 -3.16 6.66 -41.77
C ASP A 289 -3.89 7.57 -42.76
N THR A 290 -4.33 8.75 -42.32
CA THR A 290 -4.97 9.76 -43.20
C THR A 290 -4.05 10.11 -44.39
N THR A 291 -2.79 10.44 -44.11
CA THR A 291 -1.79 10.76 -45.15
C THR A 291 -1.58 9.59 -46.10
N VAL A 292 -1.51 8.35 -45.58
CA VAL A 292 -1.34 7.14 -46.38
C VAL A 292 -2.54 6.89 -47.29
N GLN A 293 -3.76 7.11 -46.82
CA GLN A 293 -4.96 6.97 -47.66
C GLN A 293 -4.99 8.02 -48.78
N GLU A 294 -4.61 9.27 -48.49
CA GLU A 294 -4.50 10.33 -49.51
C GLU A 294 -3.46 9.98 -50.58
N GLN A 295 -2.26 9.54 -50.16
CA GLN A 295 -1.21 9.11 -51.08
C GLN A 295 -1.61 7.91 -51.94
N LYS A 296 -2.40 6.96 -51.41
CA LYS A 296 -2.91 5.83 -52.21
C LYS A 296 -3.79 6.30 -53.36
N VAL A 297 -4.66 7.29 -53.13
CA VAL A 297 -5.52 7.87 -54.16
C VAL A 297 -4.67 8.59 -55.21
N GLU A 298 -3.68 9.37 -54.78
CA GLU A 298 -2.77 10.06 -55.70
C GLU A 298 -1.97 9.09 -56.56
N ILE A 299 -1.40 8.03 -55.97
CA ILE A 299 -0.68 6.99 -56.70
C ILE A 299 -1.58 6.29 -57.71
N ALA A 300 -2.85 6.02 -57.37
CA ALA A 300 -3.80 5.41 -58.31
C ALA A 300 -4.07 6.33 -59.51
N ASN A 301 -4.23 7.64 -59.26
CA ASN A 301 -4.40 8.64 -60.31
C ASN A 301 -3.16 8.73 -61.22
N LEU A 302 -1.96 8.79 -60.64
CA LEU A 302 -0.70 8.82 -61.38
C LEU A 302 -0.51 7.56 -62.24
N LYS A 303 -0.82 6.37 -61.70
CA LYS A 303 -0.78 5.12 -62.48
C LYS A 303 -1.71 5.16 -63.69
N SER A 304 -2.91 5.71 -63.54
CA SER A 304 -3.85 5.87 -64.66
C SER A 304 -3.33 6.83 -65.73
N GLN A 305 -2.72 7.95 -65.31
CA GLN A 305 -2.11 8.91 -66.23
C GLN A 305 -0.93 8.31 -66.99
N VAL A 306 -0.03 7.59 -66.29
CA VAL A 306 1.11 6.90 -66.92
C VAL A 306 0.62 5.90 -67.97
N ALA A 307 -0.36 5.06 -67.64
CA ALA A 307 -0.93 4.11 -68.60
C ALA A 307 -1.54 4.82 -69.85
N SER A 308 -2.18 5.97 -69.66
CA SER A 308 -2.69 6.78 -70.78
C SER A 308 -1.57 7.35 -71.65
N GLN A 309 -0.47 7.81 -71.04
CA GLN A 309 0.70 8.32 -71.75
C GLN A 309 1.42 7.22 -72.52
N GLU A 310 1.61 6.05 -71.91
CA GLU A 310 2.21 4.88 -72.58
C GLU A 310 1.41 4.48 -73.82
N ASN A 311 0.07 4.47 -73.73
CA ASN A 311 -0.79 4.22 -74.90
C ASN A 311 -0.61 5.27 -76.01
N ARG A 312 -0.50 6.55 -75.66
CA ARG A 312 -0.26 7.63 -76.63
C ARG A 312 1.13 7.52 -77.28
N ILE A 313 2.15 7.15 -76.50
CA ILE A 313 3.51 6.94 -77.01
C ILE A 313 3.50 5.77 -77.99
N ALA A 314 2.90 4.64 -77.64
CA ALA A 314 2.78 3.49 -78.54
C ALA A 314 2.08 3.84 -79.87
N GLN A 315 1.00 4.64 -79.82
CA GLN A 315 0.32 5.14 -81.04
C GLN A 315 1.22 6.05 -81.88
N LEU A 316 1.99 6.93 -81.25
CA LEU A 316 2.94 7.81 -81.95
C LEU A 316 4.10 7.02 -82.56
N GLU A 317 4.61 6.02 -81.86
CA GLU A 317 5.64 5.10 -82.37
C GLU A 317 5.13 4.33 -83.59
N GLU A 318 3.89 3.85 -83.56
CA GLU A 318 3.26 3.18 -84.71
C GLU A 318 3.12 4.13 -85.91
N LEU A 319 2.63 5.36 -85.70
CA LEU A 319 2.55 6.40 -86.73
C LEU A 319 3.92 6.74 -87.32
N LEU A 320 4.95 6.86 -86.48
CA LEU A 320 6.32 7.11 -86.93
C LEU A 320 6.83 5.96 -87.80
N GLN A 321 6.59 4.71 -87.39
CA GLN A 321 6.98 3.54 -88.17
C GLN A 321 6.26 3.51 -89.54
N GLN A 322 4.98 3.86 -89.58
CA GLN A 322 4.23 4.00 -90.83
C GLN A 322 4.82 5.08 -91.76
N LEU A 323 5.29 6.21 -91.20
CA LEU A 323 5.94 7.27 -91.96
C LEU A 323 7.31 6.84 -92.50
N ILE A 324 8.11 6.12 -91.70
CA ILE A 324 9.40 5.55 -92.11
C ILE A 324 9.17 4.57 -93.28
N ASN A 325 8.18 3.68 -93.16
CA ASN A 325 7.88 2.68 -94.19
C ASN A 325 7.32 3.28 -95.50
N LYS A 326 6.79 4.51 -95.46
CA LYS A 326 6.24 5.23 -96.63
C LYS A 326 7.24 6.13 -97.35
N LYS A 327 8.50 6.23 -96.90
CA LYS A 327 9.54 6.97 -97.63
C LYS A 327 9.82 6.26 -98.97
N PRO A 328 9.59 6.90 -100.13
CA PRO A 328 10.14 6.39 -101.39
C PRO A 328 11.65 6.61 -101.36
N GLU A 329 12.43 5.63 -101.80
CA GLU A 329 13.82 5.88 -102.20
C GLU A 329 13.81 7.03 -103.21
N GLN A 330 14.42 8.16 -102.87
CA GLN A 330 14.66 9.24 -103.83
C GLN A 330 15.62 8.69 -104.90
N PRO A 331 15.34 8.91 -106.20
CA PRO A 331 16.17 8.43 -107.31
C PRO A 331 17.57 9.05 -107.32
#